data_AF-A0A501XXB1-F1
#
_entry.id   AF-A0A501XXB1-F1
#
_cell.length_a   1.000
_cell.length_b   1.000
_cell.length_c   1.000
_cell.angle_alpha   90.00
_cell.angle_beta   90.00
_cell.angle_gamma   90.00
#
_symmetry.space_group_name_H-M   'P 1'
#
loop_
_entity.id
_entity.type
_entity.pdbx_description
1 polymer ?
#
loop_
_entity_poly.entity_id
_entity_poly.type
_entity_poly.pdbx_seq_one_letter_code
_entity_poly.pdbx_strand_id
1 'polypeptide(L)'
;MLEKGFEVADIDPVLDDCEASGFINDKRYAELLVRSHIARGHGPIRIRQAIAQKGLTKDCIEAALSANEHDWFELAKAKAIKKYTVPKVFEVKGSLSREQIAKEKAKRVRFLLSQGFNYEQVTYALDYDPLEDNDD
;
A
#
# COMPACT_ATOMS: atom_id res chain seq x y z
N MET A 1 -33.16 -18.20 1.70
CA MET A 1 -32.58 -17.86 0.39
C MET A 1 -31.56 -16.76 0.65
N LEU A 2 -30.31 -17.01 0.32
CA LEU A 2 -29.18 -16.08 0.46
C LEU A 2 -29.41 -14.82 -0.37
N GLU A 3 -29.00 -13.65 0.12
CA GLU A 3 -28.36 -12.66 -0.75
C GLU A 3 -27.50 -11.68 0.03
N LYS A 4 -26.25 -11.56 -0.43
CA LYS A 4 -25.13 -10.82 0.16
C LYS A 4 -25.25 -9.34 -0.17
N GLY A 5 -25.15 -8.48 0.84
CA GLY A 5 -24.84 -7.07 0.69
C GLY A 5 -23.66 -6.70 1.58
N PHE A 6 -22.43 -6.82 1.07
CA PHE A 6 -21.26 -6.23 1.72
C PHE A 6 -21.26 -4.74 1.41
N GLU A 7 -21.94 -3.95 2.24
CA GLU A 7 -21.84 -2.49 2.21
C GLU A 7 -20.49 -2.06 2.80
N VAL A 8 -19.74 -1.32 1.98
CA VAL A 8 -18.44 -0.74 2.31
C VAL A 8 -18.66 0.54 3.13
N ALA A 9 -19.27 0.42 4.31
CA ALA A 9 -19.64 1.56 5.16
C ALA A 9 -19.15 1.50 6.62
N ASP A 10 -18.62 0.38 7.12
CA ASP A 10 -18.32 0.22 8.56
C ASP A 10 -16.81 0.23 8.89
N ILE A 11 -16.14 1.40 8.82
CA ILE A 11 -14.77 1.54 9.41
C ILE A 11 -14.66 2.72 10.38
N ASP A 12 -15.73 3.08 11.09
CA ASP A 12 -15.69 3.91 12.32
C ASP A 12 -17.03 3.67 13.05
N PRO A 13 -17.12 3.35 14.37
CA PRO A 13 -16.13 3.39 15.45
C PRO A 13 -16.11 2.11 16.34
N VAL A 14 -14.97 1.44 16.49
CA VAL A 14 -14.77 0.41 17.54
C VAL A 14 -13.43 0.65 18.22
N LEU A 15 -13.33 1.80 18.88
CA LEU A 15 -12.20 2.20 19.69
C LEU A 15 -12.78 2.76 20.99
N ASP A 16 -13.31 1.87 21.83
CA ASP A 16 -13.34 2.10 23.28
C ASP A 16 -13.51 0.75 23.99
N ASP A 17 -12.80 0.64 25.11
CA ASP A 17 -12.77 -0.46 26.08
C ASP A 17 -11.94 -1.70 25.76
N CYS A 18 -10.70 -1.77 26.28
CA CYS A 18 -10.16 -3.00 26.92
C CYS A 18 -8.71 -2.82 27.46
N GLU A 19 -8.53 -2.32 28.68
CA GLU A 19 -7.19 -2.16 29.29
C GLU A 19 -6.59 -3.42 29.94
N ALA A 20 -7.37 -4.47 30.25
CA ALA A 20 -6.83 -5.71 30.86
C ALA A 20 -6.67 -6.90 29.88
N SER A 21 -7.40 -6.88 28.76
CA SER A 21 -7.25 -7.80 27.61
C SER A 21 -6.52 -7.15 26.43
N GLY A 22 -5.97 -5.95 26.66
CA GLY A 22 -5.43 -5.04 25.65
C GLY A 22 -4.33 -5.64 24.79
N PHE A 23 -3.42 -6.46 25.32
CA PHE A 23 -2.33 -7.05 24.51
C PHE A 23 -2.80 -7.98 23.38
N ILE A 24 -3.80 -8.82 23.64
CA ILE A 24 -4.35 -9.73 22.62
C ILE A 24 -5.23 -8.94 21.65
N ASN A 25 -5.92 -7.92 22.15
CA ASN A 25 -6.75 -7.04 21.34
C ASN A 25 -5.88 -6.17 20.41
N ASP A 26 -4.89 -5.47 20.94
CA ASP A 26 -3.94 -4.62 20.22
C ASP A 26 -3.22 -5.38 19.12
N LYS A 27 -2.78 -6.62 19.38
CA LYS A 27 -2.18 -7.45 18.34
C LYS A 27 -3.17 -7.76 17.21
N ARG A 28 -4.37 -8.25 17.55
CA ARG A 28 -5.42 -8.56 16.56
C ARG A 28 -5.89 -7.33 15.80
N TYR A 29 -5.96 -6.20 16.48
CA TYR A 29 -6.35 -4.91 15.95
C TYR A 29 -5.26 -4.36 15.01
N ALA A 30 -3.98 -4.43 15.41
CA ALA A 30 -2.84 -4.12 14.55
C ALA A 30 -2.88 -4.95 13.27
N GLU A 31 -3.06 -6.27 13.37
CA GLU A 31 -3.15 -7.16 12.20
C GLU A 31 -4.32 -6.79 11.29
N LEU A 32 -5.49 -6.48 11.85
CA LEU A 32 -6.65 -6.03 11.07
C LEU A 32 -6.36 -4.72 10.34
N LEU A 33 -5.72 -3.75 11.01
CA LEU A 33 -5.32 -2.48 10.41
C LEU A 33 -4.28 -2.68 9.30
N VAL A 34 -3.24 -3.50 9.55
CA VAL A 34 -2.23 -3.84 8.53
C VAL A 34 -2.91 -4.42 7.30
N ARG A 35 -3.76 -5.45 7.45
CA ARG A 35 -4.50 -6.06 6.33
C ARG A 35 -5.36 -5.04 5.59
N SER A 36 -6.10 -4.20 6.33
CA SER A 36 -6.95 -3.17 5.74
C SER A 36 -6.15 -2.13 4.94
N HIS A 37 -4.96 -1.75 5.42
CA HIS A 37 -4.10 -0.82 4.72
C HIS A 37 -3.42 -1.46 3.50
N ILE A 38 -3.01 -2.74 3.58
CA ILE A 38 -2.47 -3.49 2.44
C ILE A 38 -3.52 -3.61 1.34
N ALA A 39 -4.78 -3.91 1.68
CA ALA A 39 -5.88 -3.96 0.72
C ALA A 39 -6.10 -2.61 -0.01
N ARG A 40 -5.77 -1.49 0.66
CA ARG A 40 -5.79 -0.15 0.05
C ARG A 40 -4.52 0.17 -0.75
N GLY A 41 -3.51 -0.70 -0.72
CA GLY A 41 -2.21 -0.53 -1.37
C GLY A 41 -1.35 0.53 -0.71
N HIS A 42 -1.34 0.58 0.63
CA HIS A 42 -0.38 1.36 1.40
C HIS A 42 0.89 0.56 1.64
N GLY A 43 2.04 1.24 1.56
CA GLY A 43 3.33 0.68 1.90
C GLY A 43 3.60 0.69 3.41
N PRO A 44 4.67 0.00 3.83
CA PRO A 44 4.94 -0.28 5.24
C PRO A 44 5.12 0.98 6.08
N ILE A 45 5.71 2.04 5.52
CA ILE A 45 5.95 3.31 6.23
C ILE A 45 4.62 3.97 6.63
N ARG A 46 3.68 4.04 5.68
CA ARG A 46 2.37 4.65 5.90
C ARG A 46 1.51 3.80 6.84
N ILE A 47 1.65 2.47 6.79
CA ILE A 47 0.98 1.55 7.71
C ILE A 47 1.46 1.81 9.14
N ARG A 48 2.79 1.83 9.37
CA ARG A 48 3.36 2.13 10.69
C ARG A 48 2.85 3.45 11.25
N GLN A 49 2.88 4.50 10.44
CA GLN A 49 2.42 5.82 10.87
C GLN A 49 0.94 5.84 11.24
N ALA A 50 0.08 5.22 10.42
CA ALA A 50 -1.36 5.20 10.68
C ALA A 50 -1.73 4.38 11.92
N ILE A 51 -1.04 3.26 12.16
CA ILE A 51 -1.29 2.42 13.34
C ILE A 51 -0.70 3.08 14.60
N ALA A 52 0.47 3.72 14.50
CA ALA A 52 1.06 4.46 15.62
C ALA A 52 0.18 5.63 16.08
N GLN A 53 -0.50 6.32 15.15
CA GLN A 53 -1.46 7.38 15.49
C GLN A 53 -2.69 6.87 16.26
N LYS A 54 -2.99 5.57 16.19
CA LYS A 54 -4.08 4.93 16.95
C LYS A 54 -3.65 4.50 18.35
N GLY A 55 -2.41 4.79 18.77
CA GLY A 55 -1.93 4.54 20.13
C GLY A 55 -1.28 3.18 20.36
N LEU A 56 -1.12 2.34 19.33
CA LEU A 56 -0.50 1.03 19.48
C LEU A 56 1.02 1.14 19.65
N THR A 57 1.59 0.24 20.44
CA THR A 57 3.03 0.18 20.68
C THR A 57 3.79 -0.25 19.41
N LYS A 58 5.04 0.21 19.30
CA LYS A 58 5.93 -0.14 18.19
C LYS A 58 6.07 -1.66 18.04
N ASP A 59 6.16 -2.39 19.15
CA ASP A 59 6.32 -3.84 19.14
C ASP A 59 5.09 -4.54 18.55
N CYS A 60 3.87 -4.08 18.86
CA CYS A 60 2.65 -4.61 18.26
C CYS A 60 2.59 -4.34 16.75
N ILE A 61 3.04 -3.16 16.31
CA ILE A 61 3.08 -2.79 14.89
C ILE A 61 4.06 -3.67 14.12
N GLU A 62 5.28 -3.84 14.62
CA GLU A 62 6.28 -4.69 13.97
C GLU A 62 5.86 -6.17 13.99
N ALA A 63 5.27 -6.65 15.09
CA ALA A 63 4.70 -7.99 15.15
C ALA A 63 3.59 -8.20 14.11
N ALA A 64 2.71 -7.22 13.92
CA ALA A 64 1.64 -7.31 12.92
C ALA A 64 2.16 -7.24 11.47
N LEU A 65 3.19 -6.43 11.22
CA LEU A 65 3.84 -6.33 9.91
C LEU A 65 4.67 -7.57 9.55
N SER A 66 5.21 -8.26 10.55
CA SER A 66 5.99 -9.49 10.39
C SER A 66 5.16 -10.77 10.50
N ALA A 67 3.90 -10.68 10.93
CA ALA A 67 3.00 -11.82 11.06
C ALA A 67 2.77 -12.55 9.73
N ASN A 68 2.95 -11.87 8.60
CA ASN A 68 2.89 -12.46 7.27
C ASN A 68 4.05 -11.93 6.42
N GLU A 69 4.57 -12.77 5.54
CA GLU A 69 5.49 -12.33 4.51
C GLU A 69 4.71 -11.49 3.48
N HIS A 70 4.91 -10.19 3.54
CA HIS A 70 4.34 -9.23 2.61
C HIS A 70 5.38 -8.87 1.56
N ASP A 71 5.09 -9.22 0.31
CA ASP A 71 5.89 -8.75 -0.81
C ASP A 71 5.54 -7.28 -1.11
N TRP A 72 6.28 -6.38 -0.48
CA TRP A 72 6.11 -4.94 -0.66
C TRP A 72 6.48 -4.46 -2.06
N PHE A 73 7.31 -5.19 -2.80
CA PHE A 73 7.66 -4.87 -4.17
C PHE A 73 6.46 -5.13 -5.10
N GLU A 74 5.87 -6.32 -4.97
CA GLU A 74 4.66 -6.69 -5.71
C GLU A 74 3.47 -5.79 -5.35
N LEU A 75 3.31 -5.42 -4.08
CA LEU A 75 2.27 -4.48 -3.66
C LEU A 75 2.48 -3.08 -4.25
N ALA A 76 3.72 -2.59 -4.34
CA ALA A 76 4.04 -1.32 -4.99
C ALA A 76 3.72 -1.38 -6.50
N LYS A 77 4.10 -2.47 -7.16
CA LYS A 77 3.82 -2.73 -8.58
C LYS A 77 2.32 -2.76 -8.84
N ALA A 78 1.56 -3.55 -8.08
CA ALA A 78 0.09 -3.62 -8.19
C ALA A 78 -0.58 -2.26 -8.00
N LYS A 79 -0.10 -1.46 -7.03
CA LYS A 79 -0.58 -0.08 -6.81
C LYS A 79 -0.29 0.84 -7.99
N ALA A 80 0.89 0.71 -8.61
CA ALA A 80 1.28 1.48 -9.78
C ALA A 80 0.44 1.09 -11.02
N ILE A 81 0.27 -0.20 -11.28
CA ILE A 81 -0.57 -0.74 -12.37
C ILE A 81 -2.00 -0.23 -12.22
N LYS A 82 -2.59 -0.35 -11.03
CA LYS A 82 -3.97 0.10 -10.79
C LYS A 82 -4.18 1.59 -11.11
N LYS A 83 -3.16 2.43 -10.96
CA LYS A 83 -3.27 3.88 -11.20
C LYS A 83 -2.90 4.30 -12.62
N TYR A 84 -1.88 3.66 -13.21
CA TYR A 84 -1.26 4.11 -14.47
C TYR A 84 -1.44 3.13 -15.62
N THR A 85 -1.99 1.93 -15.38
CA THR A 85 -2.06 0.79 -16.30
C THR A 85 -0.68 0.25 -16.67
N VAL A 86 0.19 1.08 -17.24
CA VAL A 86 1.60 0.80 -17.52
C VAL A 86 2.46 1.66 -16.58
N PRO A 87 3.15 1.07 -15.58
CA PRO A 87 3.97 1.81 -14.63
C PRO A 87 5.22 2.46 -15.21
N LYS A 88 5.89 1.80 -16.16
CA LYS A 88 7.03 2.35 -16.88
C LYS A 88 6.62 3.55 -17.72
N VAL A 89 7.50 4.55 -17.79
CA VAL A 89 7.29 5.76 -18.60
C VAL A 89 8.34 5.82 -19.69
N PHE A 90 7.93 5.52 -20.92
CA PHE A 90 8.72 5.68 -22.14
C PHE A 90 8.32 6.95 -22.91
N GLU A 91 7.07 7.39 -22.81
CA GLU A 91 6.55 8.61 -23.45
C GLU A 91 5.48 9.30 -22.60
N VAL A 92 5.12 10.53 -22.96
CA VAL A 92 4.02 11.26 -22.34
C VAL A 92 3.11 11.82 -23.44
N LYS A 93 1.85 11.36 -23.51
CA LYS A 93 0.77 11.80 -24.43
C LYS A 93 1.27 12.54 -25.69
N GLY A 94 1.71 11.76 -26.68
CA GLY A 94 2.11 12.29 -27.99
C GLY A 94 3.45 13.04 -28.00
N SER A 95 4.24 12.95 -26.93
CA SER A 95 5.56 13.56 -26.83
C SER A 95 6.60 12.61 -26.23
N LEU A 96 7.76 12.60 -26.87
CA LEU A 96 8.98 11.90 -26.43
C LEU A 96 10.00 12.85 -25.78
N SER A 97 9.57 14.06 -25.40
CA SER A 97 10.46 15.03 -24.74
C SER A 97 11.00 14.45 -23.43
N ARG A 98 12.34 14.41 -23.31
CA ARG A 98 13.04 13.92 -22.12
C ARG A 98 12.61 14.65 -20.84
N GLU A 99 12.36 15.95 -20.93
CA GLU A 99 11.92 16.76 -19.79
C GLU A 99 10.52 16.33 -19.32
N GLN A 100 9.60 16.09 -20.24
CA GLN A 100 8.23 15.68 -19.91
C GLN A 100 8.21 14.27 -19.32
N ILE A 101 9.00 13.34 -19.89
CA ILE A 101 9.20 11.99 -19.35
C ILE A 101 9.74 12.06 -17.92
N ALA A 102 10.77 12.86 -17.67
CA ALA A 102 11.35 13.03 -16.33
C ALA A 102 10.33 13.61 -15.33
N LYS A 103 9.53 14.60 -15.75
CA LYS A 103 8.47 15.18 -14.92
C LYS A 103 7.40 14.16 -14.55
N GLU A 104 6.94 13.34 -15.49
CA GLU A 104 5.95 12.30 -15.23
C GLU A 104 6.54 11.19 -14.35
N LYS A 105 7.77 10.72 -14.61
CA LYS A 105 8.47 9.78 -13.71
C LYS A 105 8.54 10.31 -12.28
N ALA A 106 8.98 11.55 -12.10
CA ALA A 106 9.05 12.17 -10.76
C ALA A 106 7.68 12.27 -10.08
N LYS A 107 6.60 12.51 -10.83
CA LYS A 107 5.22 12.50 -10.31
C LYS A 107 4.81 11.11 -9.84
N ARG A 108 5.12 10.05 -10.59
CA ARG A 108 4.82 8.66 -10.21
C ARG A 108 5.62 8.22 -8.98
N VAL A 109 6.90 8.60 -8.90
CA VAL A 109 7.74 8.41 -7.71
C VAL A 109 7.12 9.07 -6.48
N ARG A 110 6.81 10.36 -6.55
CA ARG A 110 6.18 11.09 -5.44
C ARG A 110 4.88 10.44 -4.98
N PHE A 111 4.07 9.97 -5.94
CA PHE A 111 2.85 9.26 -5.61
C PHE A 111 3.13 7.99 -4.79
N LEU A 112 3.98 7.08 -5.25
CA LEU A 112 4.22 5.83 -4.53
C LEU A 112 4.91 6.06 -3.17
N LEU A 113 5.84 7.02 -3.08
CA LEU A 113 6.42 7.44 -1.79
C LEU A 113 5.34 7.93 -0.82
N SER A 114 4.37 8.74 -1.29
CA SER A 114 3.24 9.19 -0.45
C SER A 114 2.30 8.05 -0.01
N GLN A 115 2.29 6.94 -0.75
CA GLN A 115 1.58 5.73 -0.33
C GLN A 115 2.35 4.94 0.73
N GLY A 116 3.60 5.29 1.02
CA GLY A 116 4.41 4.70 2.09
C GLY A 116 5.37 3.60 1.65
N PHE A 117 5.62 3.47 0.34
CA PHE A 117 6.65 2.58 -0.19
C PHE A 117 8.03 3.23 -0.07
N ASN A 118 9.07 2.41 0.09
CA ASN A 118 10.45 2.90 0.09
C ASN A 118 10.96 3.12 -1.35
N TYR A 119 12.13 3.75 -1.50
CA TYR A 119 12.65 4.09 -2.82
C TYR A 119 12.91 2.88 -3.72
N GLU A 120 13.38 1.76 -3.17
CA GLU A 120 13.66 0.53 -3.93
C GLU A 120 12.38 -0.10 -4.48
N GLN A 121 11.34 -0.20 -3.65
CA GLN A 121 10.01 -0.67 -4.04
C GLN A 121 9.38 0.22 -5.11
N VAL A 122 9.55 1.54 -4.97
CA VAL A 122 9.09 2.51 -5.98
C VAL A 122 9.82 2.32 -7.30
N THR A 123 11.13 2.14 -7.27
CA THR A 123 11.94 1.95 -8.48
C THR A 123 11.55 0.66 -9.20
N TYR A 124 11.45 -0.45 -8.46
CA TYR A 124 10.97 -1.73 -8.97
C TYR A 124 9.60 -1.59 -9.65
N ALA A 125 8.63 -0.97 -8.96
CA ALA A 125 7.28 -0.80 -9.48
C ALA A 125 7.21 0.03 -10.77
N LEU A 126 8.12 0.99 -10.95
CA LEU A 126 8.14 1.89 -12.12
C LEU A 126 9.02 1.39 -13.27
N ASP A 127 9.77 0.31 -13.07
CA ASP A 127 10.54 -0.33 -14.15
C ASP A 127 9.76 -1.43 -14.86
N TYR A 128 8.68 -1.90 -14.24
CA TYR A 128 7.77 -2.90 -14.81
C TYR A 128 6.98 -2.38 -16.02
N ASP A 129 7.04 -3.14 -17.12
CA ASP A 129 6.21 -2.96 -18.32
C ASP A 129 5.41 -4.23 -18.61
N PRO A 130 4.08 -4.22 -18.42
CA PRO A 130 3.26 -5.39 -18.72
C PRO A 130 3.24 -5.76 -20.20
N LEU A 131 3.68 -4.88 -21.12
CA LEU A 131 3.71 -5.17 -22.55
C LEU A 131 5.01 -5.86 -23.00
N GLU A 132 6.10 -5.75 -22.23
CA GLU A 132 7.36 -6.45 -22.51
C GLU A 132 7.34 -7.91 -22.00
N ASP A 133 6.55 -8.21 -20.96
CA ASP A 133 6.48 -9.53 -20.31
C ASP A 133 5.53 -10.55 -20.99
N ASN A 134 4.93 -10.22 -22.15
CA ASN A 134 3.96 -11.08 -22.86
C ASN A 134 4.52 -11.78 -24.12
N ASP A 135 5.84 -11.77 -24.32
CA ASP A 135 6.51 -12.36 -25.50
C ASP A 135 6.99 -13.83 -25.31
N ASP A 136 6.49 -14.55 -24.29
CA ASP A 136 6.77 -15.99 -24.04
C ASP A 136 5.54 -16.90 -24.28
#